data_AF-A0A540VKP0-F1
#
_entry.id   AF-A0A540VKP0-F1
#
_cell.length_a   1.000
_cell.length_b   1.000
_cell.length_c   1.000
_cell.angle_alpha   90.00
_cell.angle_beta   90.00
_cell.angle_gamma   90.00
#
_symmetry.space_group_name_H-M   'P 1'
#
loop_
_entity.id
_entity.type
_entity.pdbx_description
1 polymer ?
#
loop_
_entity_poly.entity_id
_entity_poly.type
_entity_poly.pdbx_seq_one_letter_code
_entity_poly.pdbx_strand_id
1 'polypeptide(L)'
;MPKDEFAVEDPMALVGVVLPGEPGMLEAMAEAIVEEYVRLGWDEPRLFVLFVNPMFMATHRIYRQKGEAYVRELIRRVQARWVIPERSGSLR
;
A
#
# COMPACT_ATOMS: atom_id res chain seq x y z
N MET A 1 27.87 0.88 26.85
CA MET A 1 27.74 0.24 25.52
C MET A 1 27.60 1.33 24.48
N PRO A 2 28.44 1.35 23.42
CA PRO A 2 28.24 2.21 22.27
C PRO A 2 26.87 1.91 21.63
N LYS A 3 26.14 2.94 21.19
CA LYS A 3 24.75 2.81 20.72
C LYS A 3 24.60 2.22 19.31
N ASP A 4 25.70 2.01 18.60
CA ASP A 4 25.72 1.73 17.15
C ASP A 4 26.23 0.32 16.80
N GLU A 5 26.37 -0.56 17.78
CA GLU A 5 26.78 -1.95 17.55
C GLU A 5 25.56 -2.80 17.18
N PHE A 6 25.52 -3.29 15.93
CA PHE A 6 24.51 -4.24 15.50
C PHE A 6 24.76 -5.59 16.17
N ALA A 7 23.91 -5.96 17.12
CA ALA A 7 23.88 -7.29 17.72
C ALA A 7 22.69 -8.07 17.16
N VAL A 8 22.97 -9.23 16.55
CA VAL A 8 21.94 -10.09 15.90
C VAL A 8 20.87 -10.55 16.91
N GLU A 9 21.25 -10.65 18.17
CA GLU A 9 20.43 -11.07 19.30
C GLU A 9 19.89 -9.89 20.12
N ASP A 10 19.97 -8.64 19.63
CA ASP A 10 19.38 -7.49 20.32
C ASP A 10 17.85 -7.65 20.41
N PRO A 11 17.29 -7.86 21.63
CA PRO A 11 15.85 -8.00 21.81
C PRO A 11 15.08 -6.70 21.51
N MET A 12 15.77 -5.56 21.44
CA MET A 12 15.19 -4.26 21.12
C MET A 12 15.25 -3.93 19.63
N ALA A 13 15.90 -4.77 18.80
CA ALA A 13 15.92 -4.59 17.36
C ALA A 13 14.52 -4.85 16.77
N LEU A 14 14.03 -3.89 15.98
CA LEU A 14 12.77 -4.06 15.25
C LEU A 14 12.99 -4.99 14.05
N VAL A 15 12.69 -6.28 14.23
CA VAL A 15 12.80 -7.30 13.18
C VAL A 15 11.41 -7.66 12.65
N GLY A 16 11.17 -7.37 11.37
CA GLY A 16 9.97 -7.82 10.66
C GLY A 16 10.20 -9.16 9.96
N VAL A 17 9.31 -10.12 10.16
CA VAL A 17 9.31 -11.41 9.44
C VAL A 17 8.08 -11.53 8.55
N VAL A 18 8.24 -12.15 7.38
CA VAL A 18 7.12 -12.44 6.47
C VAL A 18 6.54 -13.78 6.86
N LEU A 19 5.25 -13.80 7.23
CA LEU A 19 4.50 -15.04 7.36
C LEU A 19 3.90 -15.44 6.00
N PRO A 20 3.82 -16.75 5.69
CA PRO A 20 3.12 -17.21 4.50
C PRO A 20 1.63 -16.88 4.62
N GLY A 21 1.10 -16.20 3.60
CA GLY A 21 -0.34 -15.94 3.48
C GLY A 21 -1.05 -17.08 2.75
N GLU A 22 -2.37 -17.08 2.83
CA GLU A 22 -3.23 -17.94 2.00
C GLU A 22 -3.36 -17.37 0.58
N PRO A 23 -3.66 -18.22 -0.42
CA PRO A 23 -3.97 -17.75 -1.78
C PRO A 23 -5.06 -16.66 -1.76
N GLY A 24 -4.82 -15.54 -2.44
CA GLY A 24 -5.78 -14.43 -2.50
C GLY A 24 -5.64 -13.38 -1.40
N MET A 25 -4.90 -13.64 -0.30
CA MET A 25 -4.73 -12.65 0.77
C MET A 25 -4.06 -11.36 0.28
N LEU A 26 -3.09 -11.48 -0.63
CA LEU A 26 -2.35 -10.32 -1.14
C LEU A 26 -3.28 -9.42 -1.97
N GLU A 27 -4.13 -10.01 -2.78
CA GLU A 27 -5.14 -9.33 -3.59
C GLU A 27 -6.20 -8.67 -2.71
N ALA A 28 -6.69 -9.38 -1.68
CA ALA A 28 -7.65 -8.83 -0.72
C ALA A 28 -7.06 -7.64 0.05
N MET A 29 -5.80 -7.73 0.49
CA MET A 29 -5.10 -6.62 1.13
C MET A 29 -4.93 -5.42 0.18
N ALA A 30 -4.53 -5.68 -1.07
CA ALA A 30 -4.38 -4.62 -2.07
C ALA A 30 -5.71 -3.89 -2.33
N GLU A 31 -6.80 -4.65 -2.43
CA GLU A 31 -8.14 -4.12 -2.64
C GLU A 31 -8.60 -3.26 -1.44
N ALA A 32 -8.39 -3.73 -0.22
CA ALA A 32 -8.73 -2.99 1.00
C ALA A 32 -7.95 -1.67 1.12
N ILE A 33 -6.64 -1.67 0.84
CA ILE A 33 -5.81 -0.46 0.85
C ILE A 33 -6.33 0.54 -0.19
N VAL A 34 -6.55 0.10 -1.42
CA VAL A 34 -7.06 0.99 -2.48
C VAL A 34 -8.41 1.56 -2.09
N GLU A 35 -9.31 0.74 -1.56
CA GLU A 35 -10.64 1.18 -1.13
C GLU A 35 -10.57 2.28 -0.06
N GLU A 36 -9.72 2.12 0.95
CA GLU A 36 -9.54 3.11 2.01
C GLU A 36 -9.16 4.49 1.45
N TYR A 37 -8.14 4.54 0.60
CA TYR A 37 -7.66 5.79 0.01
C TYR A 37 -8.62 6.35 -1.04
N VAL A 38 -9.28 5.50 -1.82
CA VAL A 38 -10.39 5.93 -2.68
C VAL A 38 -11.41 6.64 -1.81
N ARG A 39 -11.91 6.06 -0.72
CA ARG A 39 -12.91 6.69 0.15
C ARG A 39 -12.43 7.99 0.82
N LEU A 40 -11.13 8.23 0.91
CA LEU A 40 -10.53 9.50 1.34
C LEU A 40 -10.44 10.57 0.22
N GLY A 41 -10.88 10.24 -0.99
CA GLY A 41 -10.88 11.12 -2.16
C GLY A 41 -9.57 11.13 -2.95
N TRP A 42 -8.74 10.09 -2.83
CA TRP A 42 -7.52 9.99 -3.63
C TRP A 42 -7.83 9.52 -5.07
N ASP A 43 -7.07 10.05 -6.03
CA ASP A 43 -7.16 9.71 -7.45
C ASP A 43 -6.14 8.61 -7.84
N GLU A 44 -6.30 8.05 -9.04
CA GLU A 44 -5.43 6.96 -9.54
C GLU A 44 -3.93 7.32 -9.47
N PRO A 45 -3.47 8.51 -9.92
CA PRO A 45 -2.06 8.85 -9.85
C PRO A 45 -1.50 8.88 -8.43
N ARG A 46 -2.21 9.47 -7.46
CA ARG A 46 -1.74 9.51 -6.05
C ARG A 46 -1.71 8.12 -5.43
N LEU A 47 -2.73 7.30 -5.70
CA LEU A 47 -2.77 5.91 -5.26
C LEU A 47 -1.61 5.10 -5.84
N PHE A 48 -1.32 5.25 -7.13
CA PHE A 48 -0.27 4.51 -7.81
C PHE A 48 1.13 4.79 -7.23
N VAL A 49 1.37 5.99 -6.68
CA VAL A 49 2.64 6.32 -6.00
C VAL A 49 2.92 5.38 -4.82
N LEU A 50 1.90 4.96 -4.07
CA LEU A 50 2.05 4.02 -2.96
C LEU A 50 2.58 2.66 -3.45
N PHE A 51 2.27 2.27 -4.68
CA PHE A 51 2.68 0.99 -5.25
C PHE A 51 4.10 1.04 -5.82
N VAL A 52 4.53 2.16 -6.42
CA VAL A 52 5.87 2.23 -7.03
C VAL A 52 6.97 2.66 -6.06
N ASN A 53 6.62 3.29 -4.93
CA ASN A 53 7.59 3.77 -3.97
C ASN A 53 8.03 2.66 -2.98
N PRO A 54 9.33 2.30 -2.92
CA PRO A 54 9.83 1.22 -2.07
C PRO A 54 9.68 1.49 -0.57
N MET A 55 9.46 2.73 -0.14
CA MET A 55 9.16 3.04 1.27
C MET A 55 7.84 2.44 1.74
N PHE A 56 6.90 2.18 0.82
CA PHE A 56 5.60 1.56 1.12
C PHE A 56 5.68 0.05 0.88
N MET A 57 6.42 -0.65 1.74
CA MET A 57 6.81 -2.05 1.56
C MET A 57 5.65 -2.99 1.17
N ALA A 58 4.46 -2.82 1.77
CA ALA A 58 3.31 -3.68 1.52
C ALA A 58 2.77 -3.53 0.09
N THR A 59 2.44 -2.31 -0.33
CA THR A 59 1.96 -2.00 -1.69
C THR A 59 3.05 -2.17 -2.73
N HIS A 60 4.30 -1.83 -2.39
CA HIS A 60 5.43 -2.04 -3.28
C HIS A 60 5.69 -3.52 -3.57
N ARG A 61 5.51 -4.39 -2.57
CA ARG A 61 5.57 -5.83 -2.79
C ARG A 61 4.50 -6.31 -3.78
N ILE A 62 3.27 -5.80 -3.68
CA ILE A 62 2.19 -6.12 -4.63
C ILE A 62 2.60 -5.72 -6.05
N TYR A 63 3.11 -4.50 -6.22
CA TYR A 63 3.61 -4.01 -7.51
C TYR A 63 4.71 -4.90 -8.08
N ARG A 64 5.70 -5.29 -7.27
CA ARG A 64 6.81 -6.16 -7.69
C ARG A 64 6.34 -7.56 -8.12
N GLN A 65 5.28 -8.08 -7.52
CA GLN A 65 4.79 -9.43 -7.81
C GLN A 65 3.77 -9.49 -8.95
N LYS A 66 2.95 -8.45 -9.11
CA LYS A 66 1.82 -8.44 -10.06
C LYS A 66 2.02 -7.51 -11.26
N GLY A 67 2.93 -6.55 -11.14
CA GLY A 67 3.26 -5.59 -12.19
C GLY A 67 2.28 -4.41 -12.28
N GLU A 68 2.67 -3.43 -13.11
CA GLU A 68 1.97 -2.16 -13.27
C GLU A 68 0.53 -2.31 -13.77
N ALA A 69 0.33 -3.12 -14.82
CA ALA A 69 -0.99 -3.27 -15.45
C ALA A 69 -2.04 -3.78 -14.46
N TYR A 70 -1.67 -4.75 -13.62
CA TYR A 70 -2.53 -5.27 -12.57
C TYR A 70 -2.91 -4.18 -11.56
N VAL A 71 -1.94 -3.40 -11.08
CA VAL A 71 -2.16 -2.38 -10.06
C VAL A 71 -3.08 -1.27 -10.60
N ARG A 72 -2.85 -0.81 -11.83
CA ARG A 72 -3.71 0.22 -12.46
C ARG A 72 -5.14 -0.27 -12.61
N GLU A 73 -5.32 -1.51 -13.08
CA GLU A 73 -6.65 -2.10 -13.22
C GLU A 73 -7.34 -2.26 -11.86
N LEU A 74 -6.62 -2.72 -10.83
CA LEU A 74 -7.14 -2.80 -9.47
C LEU A 74 -7.65 -1.43 -9.00
N ILE A 75 -6.86 -0.37 -9.17
CA ILE A 75 -7.22 0.99 -8.74
C ILE A 75 -8.50 1.45 -9.46
N ARG A 76 -8.55 1.36 -10.79
CA ARG A 76 -9.73 1.77 -11.57
C ARG A 76 -10.98 1.00 -11.19
N ARG A 77 -10.85 -0.31 -11.06
CA ARG A 77 -11.95 -1.20 -10.66
C ARG A 77 -12.49 -0.85 -9.28
N VAL A 78 -11.62 -0.55 -8.31
CA VAL A 78 -12.05 -0.13 -6.98
C VAL A 78 -12.69 1.26 -7.03
N GLN A 79 -12.08 2.21 -7.72
CA GLN A 79 -12.57 3.58 -7.83
C GLN A 79 -13.96 3.64 -8.46
N ALA A 80 -14.23 2.82 -9.48
CA ALA A 80 -15.54 2.73 -10.13
C ALA A 80 -16.69 2.27 -9.20
N ARG A 81 -16.38 1.64 -8.05
CA ARG A 81 -17.40 1.22 -7.06
C ARG A 81 -17.88 2.36 -6.16
N TRP A 82 -17.11 3.45 -6.07
CA TRP A 82 -17.36 4.52 -5.11
C TRP A 82 -17.62 5.84 -5.83
N VAL A 83 -18.86 6.35 -5.71
CA VAL A 83 -19.19 7.70 -6.12
C VAL A 83 -18.80 8.64 -4.98
N ILE A 84 -17.72 9.39 -5.16
CA ILE A 84 -17.23 10.34 -4.16
C ILE A 84 -17.74 11.72 -4.55
N PRO A 85 -18.62 12.35 -3.75
CA PRO A 85 -19.02 13.73 -3.99
C PRO A 85 -17.78 14.62 -4.01
N GLU A 86 -17.68 15.55 -4.97
CA GLU A 86 -16.60 16.53 -4.96
C GLU A 86 -16.56 17.23 -3.60
N ARG A 87 -15.38 17.25 -3.00
CA ARG A 87 -15.17 17.91 -1.72
C ARG A 87 -15.25 19.41 -2.00
N SER A 88 -16.42 20.01 -1.83
CA SER A 88 -16.64 21.46 -1.85
C SER A 88 -15.77 22.11 -0.78
N GLY A 89 -14.54 22.45 -1.13
CA GLY A 89 -13.52 22.83 -0.15
C GLY A 89 -12.19 23.16 -0.79
N SER A 90 -12.19 24.14 -1.70
CA SER A 90 -11.00 24.90 -2.03
C SER A 90 -10.55 25.63 -0.76
N LEU A 91 -9.55 25.07 -0.07
CA LEU A 91 -8.67 25.90 0.75
C LEU A 91 -7.65 26.50 -0.22
N ARG A 92 -7.89 27.77 -0.53
CA ARG A 92 -6.90 28.68 -1.08
C ARG A 92 -5.81 28.94 -0.06
#